data_AF-A0A4R1BMF3-F1
#
_entry.id   AF-A0A4R1BMF3-F1
#
_cell.length_a   1.000
_cell.length_b   1.000
_cell.length_c   1.000
_cell.angle_alpha   90.00
_cell.angle_beta   90.00
_cell.angle_gamma   90.00
#
_symmetry.space_group_name_H-M   'P 1'
#
loop_
_entity.id
_entity.type
_entity.pdbx_description
1 polymer ?
#
loop_
_entity_poly.entity_id
_entity_poly.type
_entity_poly.pdbx_seq_one_letter_code
_entity_poly.pdbx_strand_id
1 'polypeptide(L)'
;MSTEQALEYALSEEEPPPPPEPRRAPDYLTRREREVATLAAQGFTNHRIAAELSISEYTVANHLRSILKKLGLRSRAQIPSRL
;
A
#
# COMPACT_ATOMS: atom_id res chain seq x y z
N MET A 1 39.40 -0.43 38.63
CA MET A 1 38.30 0.27 37.96
C MET A 1 37.28 0.60 39.01
N SER A 2 37.03 1.89 39.26
CA SER A 2 36.15 2.38 40.34
C SER A 2 34.69 2.14 39.95
N THR A 3 33.84 1.83 40.92
CA THR A 3 32.40 1.64 40.75
C THR A 3 31.69 2.88 40.18
N GLU A 4 32.31 4.06 40.28
CA GLU A 4 31.82 5.32 39.71
C GLU A 4 31.87 5.35 38.18
N GLN A 5 32.86 4.72 37.54
CA GLN A 5 32.96 4.68 36.07
C GLN A 5 31.91 3.76 35.43
N ALA A 6 31.39 2.78 36.19
CA ALA A 6 30.32 1.90 35.72
C ALA A 6 28.95 2.60 35.72
N LEU A 7 28.76 3.62 36.57
CA LEU A 7 27.51 4.37 36.67
C LEU A 7 27.39 5.44 35.58
N GLU A 8 28.50 6.03 35.16
CA GLU A 8 28.56 7.05 34.11
C GLU A 8 28.20 6.49 32.72
N TYR A 9 28.55 5.22 32.46
CA TYR A 9 28.17 4.54 31.20
C TYR A 9 26.67 4.26 31.09
N ALA A 10 25.98 4.06 32.23
CA ALA A 10 24.57 3.72 32.26
C ALA A 10 23.62 4.92 32.02
N LEU A 11 24.14 6.15 32.10
CA LEU A 11 23.39 7.40 31.89
C LEU A 11 23.55 8.00 30.49
N SER A 12 24.31 7.37 29.60
CA SER A 12 24.27 7.68 28.17
C SER A 12 23.02 7.05 27.57
N GLU A 13 21.87 7.68 27.81
CA GLU A 13 20.60 7.40 27.15
C GLU A 13 20.70 7.80 25.66
N GLU A 14 21.47 7.05 24.87
CA GLU A 14 21.22 7.00 23.43
C GLU A 14 19.90 6.26 23.25
N GLU A 15 18.81 7.04 23.23
CA GLU A 15 17.49 6.59 22.86
C GLU A 15 17.63 5.81 21.55
N PRO A 16 17.30 4.50 21.53
CA PRO A 16 17.51 3.69 20.34
C PRO A 16 16.75 4.33 19.19
N PRO A 17 17.36 4.46 18.00
CA PRO A 17 16.70 5.11 16.88
C PRO A 17 15.33 4.45 16.68
N PRO A 18 14.27 5.26 16.44
CA PRO A 18 12.93 4.72 16.27
C PRO A 18 12.99 3.59 15.23
N PRO A 19 12.28 2.47 15.46
CA PRO A 19 12.30 1.35 14.54
C PRO A 19 12.04 1.89 13.13
N PRO A 20 12.78 1.42 12.11
CA PRO A 20 12.63 1.93 10.76
C PRO A 20 11.15 1.87 10.41
N GLU A 21 10.56 3.02 10.07
CA GLU A 21 9.18 3.06 9.62
C GLU A 21 9.02 1.98 8.54
N PRO A 22 7.95 1.17 8.57
CA PRO A 22 7.76 0.13 7.59
C PRO A 22 7.89 0.79 6.22
N ARG A 23 8.98 0.48 5.51
CA ARG A 23 9.25 1.01 4.19
C ARG A 23 7.99 0.71 3.41
N ARG A 24 7.23 1.74 3.03
CA ARG A 24 6.01 1.57 2.24
C ARG A 24 6.43 0.67 1.10
N ALA A 25 5.87 -0.54 1.08
CA ALA A 25 6.18 -1.51 0.05
C ALA A 25 6.07 -0.77 -1.29
N PRO A 26 7.02 -0.97 -2.22
CA PRO A 26 7.05 -0.24 -3.48
C PRO A 26 5.64 -0.24 -4.05
N ASP A 27 5.13 0.97 -4.30
CA ASP A 27 3.74 1.25 -4.60
C ASP A 27 3.34 0.40 -5.83
N TYR A 28 2.82 -0.82 -5.61
CA TYR A 28 2.80 -1.88 -6.63
C TYR A 28 1.92 -1.50 -7.83
N LEU A 29 1.02 -0.55 -7.62
CA LEU A 29 0.10 -0.01 -8.58
C LEU A 29 0.59 1.34 -9.11
N THR A 30 0.29 1.62 -10.37
CA THR A 30 0.37 2.98 -10.92
C THR A 30 -0.75 3.84 -10.33
N ARG A 31 -0.65 5.17 -10.48
CA ARG A 31 -1.73 6.10 -10.07
C ARG A 31 -3.09 5.69 -10.63
N ARG A 32 -3.13 5.35 -11.92
CA ARG A 32 -4.38 4.96 -12.59
C ARG A 32 -4.92 3.62 -12.11
N GLU A 33 -4.05 2.67 -11.84
CA GLU A 33 -4.45 1.39 -11.25
C GLU A 33 -4.99 1.55 -9.83
N ARG A 34 -4.43 2.47 -9.02
CA ARG A 34 -5.00 2.83 -7.71
C ARG A 34 -6.41 3.38 -7.84
N GLU A 35 -6.64 4.34 -8.73
CA GLU A 35 -7.98 4.91 -8.97
C GLU A 35 -9.00 3.82 -9.31
N VAL A 36 -8.67 2.92 -10.25
CA VAL A 36 -9.53 1.79 -10.64
C VAL A 36 -9.75 0.83 -9.47
N ALA A 37 -8.70 0.48 -8.74
CA ALA A 37 -8.76 -0.47 -7.64
C ALA A 37 -9.59 0.08 -6.46
N THR A 38 -9.48 1.38 -6.16
CA THR A 38 -10.30 2.05 -5.13
C THR A 38 -11.79 1.99 -5.47
N LEU A 39 -12.18 2.35 -6.68
CA LEU A 39 -13.59 2.27 -7.10
C LEU A 39 -14.07 0.82 -7.14
N ALA A 40 -13.21 -0.12 -7.54
CA ALA A 40 -13.54 -1.53 -7.55
C ALA A 40 -13.78 -2.09 -6.13
N ALA A 41 -12.98 -1.66 -5.15
CA ALA A 41 -13.13 -2.04 -3.75
C ALA A 41 -14.40 -1.45 -3.12
N GLN A 42 -14.90 -0.31 -3.64
CA GLN A 42 -16.20 0.26 -3.30
C GLN A 42 -17.39 -0.47 -3.97
N GLY A 43 -17.13 -1.51 -4.77
CA GLY A 43 -18.16 -2.31 -5.44
C GLY A 43 -18.64 -1.76 -6.78
N PHE A 44 -17.96 -0.77 -7.36
CA PHE A 44 -18.38 -0.20 -8.65
C PHE A 44 -18.21 -1.22 -9.78
N THR A 45 -19.19 -1.33 -10.67
CA THR A 45 -19.08 -2.17 -11.88
C THR A 45 -18.10 -1.56 -12.89
N ASN A 46 -17.64 -2.35 -13.86
CA ASN A 46 -16.73 -1.84 -14.90
C ASN A 46 -17.34 -0.66 -15.65
N HIS A 47 -18.63 -0.73 -15.98
CA HIS A 47 -19.41 0.37 -16.54
C HIS A 47 -19.35 1.65 -15.69
N ARG A 48 -19.56 1.56 -14.36
CA ARG A 48 -19.52 2.74 -13.48
C ARG A 48 -18.11 3.31 -13.37
N ILE A 49 -17.10 2.46 -13.28
CA ILE A 49 -15.68 2.88 -13.25
C ILE A 49 -15.32 3.56 -14.58
N ALA A 50 -15.74 2.99 -15.70
CA ALA A 50 -15.52 3.52 -17.04
C ALA A 50 -16.09 4.94 -17.18
N ALA A 51 -17.33 5.14 -16.71
CA ALA A 51 -17.98 6.44 -16.70
C ALA A 51 -17.26 7.45 -15.79
N GLU A 52 -16.93 7.07 -14.55
CA GLU A 52 -16.25 7.95 -13.58
C GLU A 52 -14.88 8.41 -14.08
N LEU A 53 -14.18 7.50 -14.76
CA LEU A 53 -12.80 7.70 -15.17
C LEU A 53 -12.66 8.10 -16.65
N SER A 54 -13.77 8.28 -17.37
CA SER A 54 -13.81 8.61 -18.81
C SER A 54 -12.96 7.69 -19.69
N ILE A 55 -13.07 6.37 -19.49
CA ILE A 55 -12.38 5.33 -20.28
C ILE A 55 -13.35 4.21 -20.66
N SER A 56 -12.95 3.31 -21.55
CA SER A 56 -13.81 2.17 -21.92
C SER A 56 -13.87 1.09 -20.82
N GLU A 57 -14.97 0.33 -20.77
CA GLU A 57 -15.09 -0.84 -19.89
C GLU A 57 -13.99 -1.89 -20.14
N TYR A 58 -13.58 -2.03 -21.41
CA TYR A 58 -12.48 -2.89 -21.81
C TYR A 58 -11.16 -2.44 -21.16
N THR A 59 -10.90 -1.12 -21.16
CA THR A 59 -9.73 -0.53 -20.48
C THR A 59 -9.77 -0.79 -18.98
N VAL A 60 -10.95 -0.66 -18.35
CA VAL A 60 -11.14 -0.99 -16.92
C VAL A 60 -10.84 -2.46 -16.66
N ALA A 61 -11.35 -3.38 -17.48
CA ALA A 61 -11.09 -4.81 -17.35
C ALA A 61 -9.58 -5.14 -17.44
N ASN A 62 -8.87 -4.48 -18.37
CA ASN A 62 -7.42 -4.61 -18.51
C ASN A 62 -6.67 -4.08 -17.27
N HIS A 63 -7.06 -2.93 -16.73
CA HIS A 63 -6.50 -2.43 -15.47
C HIS A 63 -6.73 -3.42 -14.34
N LEU A 64 -7.96 -3.93 -14.17
CA LEU A 64 -8.27 -4.93 -13.13
C LEU A 64 -7.41 -6.18 -13.25
N ARG A 65 -7.19 -6.70 -14.47
CA ARG A 65 -6.30 -7.84 -14.69
C ARG A 65 -4.87 -7.54 -14.22
N SER A 66 -4.34 -6.36 -14.54
CA SER A 66 -3.01 -5.93 -14.10
C SER A 66 -2.92 -5.75 -12.59
N ILE A 67 -3.95 -5.15 -11.98
CA ILE A 67 -4.06 -4.96 -10.53
C ILE A 67 -4.04 -6.30 -9.81
N LEU A 68 -4.91 -7.25 -10.21
CA LEU A 68 -4.97 -8.58 -9.60
C LEU A 68 -3.63 -9.31 -9.71
N LYS A 69 -2.98 -9.24 -10.87
CA LYS A 69 -1.64 -9.81 -11.08
C LYS A 69 -0.60 -9.17 -10.14
N LYS A 70 -0.59 -7.84 -10.02
CA LYS A 70 0.36 -7.10 -9.20
C LYS A 70 0.17 -7.34 -7.70
N LEU A 71 -1.08 -7.52 -7.27
CA LEU A 71 -1.43 -7.80 -5.87
C LEU A 71 -1.46 -9.29 -5.52
N GLY A 72 -1.22 -10.19 -6.49
CA GLY A 72 -1.31 -11.64 -6.28
C GLY A 72 -2.72 -12.14 -5.95
N LEU A 73 -3.75 -11.39 -6.37
CA LEU A 73 -5.16 -11.69 -6.08
C LEU A 73 -5.78 -12.49 -7.22
N ARG A 74 -6.80 -13.30 -6.89
CA ARG A 74 -7.55 -14.10 -7.87
C ARG A 74 -8.90 -13.50 -8.21
N SER A 75 -9.42 -12.62 -7.36
CA SER A 75 -10.73 -12.00 -7.54
C SER A 75 -10.70 -10.53 -7.15
N ARG A 76 -11.45 -9.70 -7.89
CA ARG A 76 -11.66 -8.29 -7.57
C ARG A 76 -12.28 -8.06 -6.19
N ALA A 77 -13.02 -9.04 -5.67
CA ALA A 77 -13.60 -8.97 -4.33
C ALA A 77 -12.54 -9.01 -3.22
N GLN A 78 -11.31 -9.42 -3.54
CA GLN A 78 -10.18 -9.44 -2.61
C GLN A 78 -9.41 -8.11 -2.59
N ILE A 79 -9.77 -7.15 -3.45
CA ILE A 79 -9.11 -5.84 -3.46
C ILE A 79 -9.45 -5.13 -2.13
N PRO A 80 -8.45 -4.72 -1.33
CA PRO A 80 -8.71 -4.08 -0.05
C PRO A 80 -9.36 -2.71 -0.27
N SER A 81 -10.19 -2.31 0.69
CA SER A 81 -10.87 -1.00 0.68
C SER A 81 -9.94 0.19 0.91
N ARG A 82 -8.69 -0.05 1.35
CA ARG A 82 -7.66 0.96 1.56
C ARG A 82 -6.40 0.57 0.78
N LEU A 83 -6.00 1.42 -0.16
CA LEU A 83 -4.83 1.30 -1.04
C LEU A 83 -3.85 2.44 -0.83
#